data_AF-A0A803N9S2-F1
#
_entry.id   AF-A0A803N9S2-F1
#
_cell.length_a   1.000
_cell.length_b   1.000
_cell.length_c   1.000
_cell.angle_alpha   90.00
_cell.angle_beta   90.00
_cell.angle_gamma   90.00
#
_symmetry.space_group_name_H-M   'P 1'
#
loop_
_entity.id
_entity.type
_entity.pdbx_description
1 polymer ?
#
loop_
_entity_poly.entity_id
_entity_poly.type
_entity_poly.pdbx_seq_one_letter_code
_entity_poly.pdbx_strand_id
1 'polypeptide(L)'
;MMSKYLSLQYHPYTTKPTKSCIIPSILTTRLTIHKKSSLSTFYGGCSASSIRPMASIEPIRSTHLDENEADPALINDDLKPTTLSQRTFSGWEMASLWIGLVVGVPAYYLAGSLADLGMAWWQGIATVMAANLVLLVPLILTGEPGARYGISFPVLARSSFGIRGAHIPALLRALVGCGWYGIETWIGGQAIFLLLPHSIKHSSLANVLPWLGTSPLEFSCFMVFWLAQLSIVWKGMEGIRVLEKYSAPILIVLTSCLLIWAYVNAGGFGHMLTLTSNLSSSQFWALFFPSLTANISFWATLALNIPDFTRYAKSQKDQIIGQAGLPIFMGAFTFVGLAVTSSTKVIFGRVISNPIQLLGEIGGFTTIILAIVGISLATITTNIAANVVAPANALVNLSPSKFTFWKGALLTALLGIAFQPWRLLKSSESFVYTWLVGYSALMGPIGGIILADYYIIQKMKLNINDLYTLKKEGSYYYTGGYNLAAMMALTVGIVPVMPGLLQKLGILSSVPNLFITIYNNAWFFSFFAAGIFYWIIRSLLSGKDSEPIDPLLAAPN
;
A
#
# COMPACT_ATOMS: atom_id res chain seq x y z
N MET A 1 35.64 40.84 -29.24
CA MET A 1 37.08 40.49 -29.21
C MET A 1 37.30 39.61 -27.97
N MET A 2 37.85 38.39 -28.03
CA MET A 2 39.28 38.01 -28.24
C MET A 2 40.21 38.60 -27.17
N SER A 3 41.20 37.90 -26.56
CA SER A 3 41.70 36.50 -26.61
C SER A 3 42.49 36.25 -25.28
N LYS A 4 42.63 35.08 -24.62
CA LYS A 4 43.04 33.68 -24.95
C LYS A 4 44.56 33.41 -24.71
N TYR A 5 44.92 32.23 -24.15
CA TYR A 5 46.28 31.69 -23.77
C TYR A 5 46.86 32.19 -22.40
N LEU A 6 47.41 31.39 -21.45
CA LEU A 6 48.51 30.36 -21.36
C LEU A 6 49.93 31.01 -21.16
N SER A 7 50.94 30.48 -20.44
CA SER A 7 51.24 29.12 -19.89
C SER A 7 52.44 29.05 -18.87
N LEU A 8 52.59 27.93 -18.10
CA LEU A 8 53.85 27.17 -17.75
C LEU A 8 55.02 27.84 -16.92
N GLN A 9 55.94 27.21 -16.14
CA GLN A 9 56.21 25.82 -15.61
C GLN A 9 57.36 25.81 -14.52
N TYR A 10 57.68 24.65 -13.90
CA TYR A 10 59.01 24.20 -13.31
C TYR A 10 59.46 24.71 -11.89
N HIS A 11 60.23 23.99 -11.00
CA HIS A 11 60.75 22.58 -10.88
C HIS A 11 61.12 22.22 -9.37
N PRO A 12 62.07 21.32 -8.96
CA PRO A 12 61.99 19.83 -8.80
C PRO A 12 62.40 19.19 -7.42
N TYR A 13 62.30 17.84 -7.33
CA TYR A 13 62.90 16.86 -6.35
C TYR A 13 62.36 16.85 -4.90
N THR A 14 62.19 15.73 -4.14
CA THR A 14 62.49 14.26 -4.26
C THR A 14 61.46 13.47 -3.37
N THR A 15 61.34 12.15 -3.14
CA THR A 15 62.11 10.89 -3.37
C THR A 15 61.15 9.67 -3.61
N LYS A 16 61.54 8.41 -3.30
CA LYS A 16 60.83 7.09 -3.46
C LYS A 16 61.42 6.03 -2.49
N PRO A 17 60.99 4.74 -2.42
CA PRO A 17 59.84 4.00 -3.02
C PRO A 17 58.92 3.38 -1.92
N THR A 18 57.91 2.51 -2.11
CA THR A 18 57.43 1.56 -3.16
C THR A 18 55.88 1.52 -3.11
N LYS A 19 55.05 0.86 -3.95
CA LYS A 19 55.16 0.15 -5.25
C LYS A 19 53.74 0.12 -5.90
N SER A 20 53.61 -0.45 -7.10
CA SER A 20 52.33 -0.70 -7.82
C SER A 20 52.47 -1.99 -8.68
N CYS A 21 51.44 -2.60 -9.29
CA CYS A 21 50.80 -2.26 -10.58
C CYS A 21 49.76 -3.36 -10.97
N ILE A 22 48.54 -3.07 -11.47
CA ILE A 22 48.08 -2.91 -12.88
C ILE A 22 47.60 -4.21 -13.62
N ILE A 23 46.61 -4.04 -14.51
CA ILE A 23 45.89 -4.99 -15.40
C ILE A 23 45.98 -4.44 -16.86
N PRO A 24 45.45 -5.06 -17.95
CA PRO A 24 45.09 -6.45 -18.26
C PRO A 24 45.67 -6.93 -19.63
N SER A 25 45.27 -8.10 -20.15
CA SER A 25 45.25 -8.40 -21.60
C SER A 25 44.20 -9.48 -21.95
N ILE A 26 43.90 -9.65 -23.24
CA ILE A 26 42.77 -10.47 -23.73
C ILE A 26 43.24 -11.35 -24.91
N LEU A 27 42.97 -12.67 -24.89
CA LEU A 27 42.26 -13.39 -25.97
C LEU A 27 41.99 -14.88 -25.66
N THR A 28 41.05 -15.43 -26.41
CA THR A 28 40.53 -16.80 -26.47
C THR A 28 41.55 -17.93 -26.70
N THR A 29 41.24 -19.14 -26.21
CA THR A 29 41.10 -20.37 -27.04
C THR A 29 40.25 -21.42 -26.29
N ARG A 30 39.55 -22.31 -27.00
CA ARG A 30 38.72 -23.41 -26.43
C ARG A 30 39.60 -24.57 -25.93
N LEU A 31 39.13 -25.29 -24.92
CA LEU A 31 39.58 -26.67 -24.65
C LEU A 31 38.42 -27.54 -24.18
N THR A 32 38.19 -28.66 -24.86
CA THR A 32 37.11 -29.61 -24.58
C THR A 32 37.69 -30.83 -23.87
N ILE A 33 37.08 -31.27 -22.75
CA ILE A 33 37.48 -32.52 -22.09
C ILE A 33 36.25 -33.41 -21.85
N HIS A 34 36.21 -34.54 -22.55
CA HIS A 34 35.39 -35.69 -22.19
C HIS A 34 36.16 -36.59 -21.22
N LYS A 35 35.55 -37.02 -20.12
CA LYS A 35 35.82 -38.36 -19.58
C LYS A 35 34.63 -38.90 -18.79
N LYS A 36 34.19 -40.10 -19.15
CA LYS A 36 33.36 -40.97 -18.29
C LYS A 36 34.28 -41.75 -17.36
N SER A 37 33.88 -41.93 -16.12
CA SER A 37 34.22 -43.12 -15.32
C SER A 37 33.17 -43.26 -14.21
N SER A 38 32.54 -44.43 -14.12
CA SER A 38 31.53 -44.76 -13.13
C SER A 38 32.16 -45.09 -11.77
N LEU A 39 31.50 -44.69 -10.68
CA LEU A 39 31.53 -45.44 -9.43
C LEU A 39 30.13 -45.44 -8.83
N SER A 40 29.68 -46.60 -8.37
CA SER A 40 28.33 -46.82 -7.85
C SER A 40 28.38 -47.22 -6.38
N THR A 41 27.78 -46.42 -5.50
CA THR A 41 27.60 -46.76 -4.09
C THR A 41 26.20 -46.37 -3.65
N PHE A 42 25.42 -47.34 -3.18
CA PHE A 42 24.13 -47.11 -2.53
C PHE A 42 24.34 -46.41 -1.17
N TYR A 43 23.50 -45.43 -0.82
CA TYR A 43 23.07 -45.22 0.57
C TYR A 43 21.81 -44.35 0.69
N GLY A 44 20.97 -44.68 1.67
CA GLY A 44 20.05 -43.80 2.42
C GLY A 44 19.32 -42.68 1.67
N GLY A 45 18.05 -42.90 1.34
CA GLY A 45 17.16 -41.82 0.92
C GLY A 45 16.88 -40.84 2.06
N CYS A 46 17.25 -39.57 1.88
CA CYS A 46 16.78 -38.47 2.71
C CYS A 46 16.09 -37.45 1.79
N SER A 47 14.77 -37.30 1.93
CA SER A 47 13.98 -36.38 1.09
C SER A 47 14.21 -34.95 1.57
N ALA A 48 15.31 -34.34 1.11
CA ALA A 48 15.57 -32.93 1.28
C ALA A 48 14.50 -32.15 0.52
N SER A 49 13.46 -31.68 1.23
CA SER A 49 12.43 -30.80 0.71
C SER A 49 13.08 -29.52 0.19
N SER A 50 13.29 -29.44 -1.12
CA SER A 50 14.05 -28.36 -1.73
C SER A 50 13.27 -27.05 -1.59
N ILE A 51 13.72 -26.22 -0.65
CA ILE A 51 13.28 -24.82 -0.52
C ILE A 51 13.77 -24.10 -1.78
N ARG A 52 12.93 -24.10 -2.82
CA ARG A 52 13.19 -23.36 -4.06
C ARG A 52 13.39 -21.89 -3.69
N PRO A 53 14.52 -21.24 -4.04
CA PRO A 53 14.67 -19.82 -3.79
C PRO A 53 13.61 -19.06 -4.59
N MET A 54 12.89 -18.14 -3.94
CA MET A 54 11.82 -17.34 -4.60
C MET A 54 12.33 -16.54 -5.81
N ALA A 55 13.62 -16.21 -5.84
CA ALA A 55 14.31 -15.60 -6.96
C ALA A 55 14.74 -16.60 -8.06
N SER A 56 14.02 -17.70 -8.25
CA SER A 56 14.32 -18.70 -9.28
C SER A 56 14.17 -18.10 -10.68
N ILE A 57 15.18 -18.29 -11.54
CA ILE A 57 15.20 -17.82 -12.93
C ILE A 57 14.42 -18.78 -13.86
N GLU A 58 13.37 -19.44 -13.36
CA GLU A 58 12.44 -20.17 -14.22
C GLU A 58 11.57 -19.15 -14.98
N PRO A 59 11.51 -19.21 -16.33
CA PRO A 59 10.65 -18.30 -17.10
C PRO A 59 9.18 -18.57 -16.76
N ILE A 60 8.41 -17.50 -16.60
CA ILE A 60 6.97 -17.58 -16.31
C ILE A 60 6.29 -18.31 -17.48
N ARG A 61 5.63 -19.43 -17.18
CA ARG A 61 4.91 -20.22 -18.17
C ARG A 61 3.54 -19.60 -18.46
N SER A 62 3.01 -19.83 -19.66
CA SER A 62 1.63 -19.50 -19.96
C SER A 62 0.70 -20.23 -18.98
N THR A 63 -0.12 -19.48 -18.27
CA THR A 63 -1.18 -20.05 -17.42
C THR A 63 -2.39 -20.28 -18.30
N HIS A 64 -2.58 -21.54 -18.73
CA HIS A 64 -3.73 -21.93 -19.54
C HIS A 64 -4.95 -22.10 -18.64
N LEU A 65 -5.90 -21.17 -18.76
CA LEU A 65 -7.27 -21.32 -18.31
C LEU A 65 -8.08 -21.90 -19.47
N ASP A 66 -8.90 -22.92 -19.23
CA ASP A 66 -9.89 -23.35 -20.23
C ASP A 66 -11.13 -22.45 -20.14
N GLU A 67 -11.27 -21.54 -21.11
CA GLU A 67 -12.40 -20.61 -21.15
C GLU A 67 -13.76 -21.30 -21.40
N ASN A 68 -13.79 -22.56 -21.83
CA ASN A 68 -15.03 -23.33 -22.01
C ASN A 68 -15.52 -23.96 -20.69
N GLU A 69 -14.61 -24.18 -19.74
CA GLU A 69 -14.92 -24.70 -18.40
C GLU A 69 -15.16 -23.61 -17.35
N ALA A 70 -14.80 -22.37 -17.68
CA ALA A 70 -14.95 -21.20 -16.81
C ALA A 70 -16.42 -20.76 -16.71
N ASP A 71 -16.88 -20.48 -15.49
CA ASP A 71 -18.22 -20.00 -15.24
C ASP A 71 -18.37 -18.53 -15.69
N PRO A 72 -19.36 -18.18 -16.53
CA PRO A 72 -19.57 -16.82 -17.02
C PRO A 72 -19.79 -15.76 -15.92
N ALA A 73 -20.15 -16.13 -14.70
CA ALA A 73 -20.25 -15.21 -13.56
C ALA A 73 -18.91 -14.93 -12.87
N LEU A 74 -17.84 -15.69 -13.17
CA LEU A 74 -16.54 -15.62 -12.51
C LEU A 74 -15.41 -15.09 -13.39
N ILE A 75 -15.63 -14.99 -14.72
CA ILE A 75 -14.68 -14.59 -15.74
C ILE A 75 -15.13 -13.31 -16.46
N ASN A 76 -14.20 -12.38 -16.66
CA ASN A 76 -14.32 -11.20 -17.52
C ASN A 76 -12.88 -10.73 -17.85
N ASP A 77 -12.69 -9.80 -18.78
CA ASP A 77 -11.35 -9.43 -19.25
C ASP A 77 -10.46 -8.80 -18.17
N ASP A 78 -11.04 -8.14 -17.15
CA ASP A 78 -10.30 -7.66 -15.98
C ASP A 78 -9.85 -8.81 -15.06
N LEU A 79 -10.59 -9.92 -15.00
CA LEU A 79 -10.31 -11.06 -14.11
C LEU A 79 -9.59 -12.24 -14.79
N LYS A 80 -9.59 -12.35 -16.13
CA LYS A 80 -8.84 -13.38 -16.88
C LYS A 80 -7.33 -13.35 -16.55
N PRO A 81 -6.61 -14.48 -16.49
CA PRO A 81 -5.17 -14.48 -16.23
C PRO A 81 -4.36 -13.71 -17.29
N THR A 82 -3.38 -12.90 -16.85
CA THR A 82 -2.55 -12.08 -17.74
C THR A 82 -1.67 -12.93 -18.66
N THR A 83 -1.82 -12.71 -19.97
CA THR A 83 -1.08 -13.43 -21.02
C THR A 83 0.40 -13.04 -21.09
N LEU A 84 1.21 -13.84 -21.79
CA LEU A 84 2.64 -13.57 -21.94
C LEU A 84 2.96 -12.25 -22.68
N SER A 85 2.09 -11.81 -23.60
CA SER A 85 2.27 -10.53 -24.32
C SER A 85 1.86 -9.30 -23.51
N GLN A 86 0.97 -9.46 -22.52
CA GLN A 86 0.54 -8.39 -21.61
C GLN A 86 1.54 -8.13 -20.47
N ARG A 87 2.55 -8.99 -20.28
CA ARG A 87 3.54 -8.91 -19.19
C ARG A 87 4.66 -7.93 -19.51
N THR A 88 4.31 -6.65 -19.51
CA THR A 88 5.19 -5.56 -19.93
C THR A 88 6.01 -4.95 -18.79
N PHE A 89 5.71 -5.17 -17.51
CA PHE A 89 6.38 -4.45 -16.42
C PHE A 89 7.70 -5.11 -15.99
N SER A 90 8.82 -4.38 -16.18
CA SER A 90 10.10 -4.66 -15.54
C SER A 90 10.14 -4.15 -14.09
N GLY A 91 11.19 -4.49 -13.35
CA GLY A 91 11.40 -4.00 -11.99
C GLY A 91 11.48 -2.48 -11.89
N TRP A 92 11.89 -1.76 -12.94
CA TRP A 92 11.86 -0.29 -12.96
C TRP A 92 10.45 0.27 -13.18
N GLU A 93 9.70 -0.29 -14.13
CA GLU A 93 8.31 0.08 -14.38
C GLU A 93 7.46 -0.16 -13.12
N MET A 94 7.66 -1.33 -12.48
CA MET A 94 7.04 -1.68 -11.20
C MET A 94 7.50 -0.79 -10.03
N ALA A 95 8.77 -0.38 -9.98
CA ALA A 95 9.26 0.56 -8.97
C ALA A 95 8.68 1.97 -9.15
N SER A 96 8.44 2.41 -10.40
CA SER A 96 7.88 3.74 -10.70
C SER A 96 6.43 3.93 -10.22
N LEU A 97 5.67 2.83 -10.06
CA LEU A 97 4.36 2.82 -9.39
C LEU A 97 4.44 3.51 -8.03
N TRP A 98 5.47 3.19 -7.24
CA TRP A 98 5.67 3.73 -5.90
C TRP A 98 6.01 5.23 -5.91
N ILE A 99 6.65 5.75 -6.96
CA ILE A 99 6.88 7.20 -7.10
C ILE A 99 5.54 7.93 -7.23
N GLY A 100 4.66 7.44 -8.12
CA GLY A 100 3.34 8.06 -8.37
C GLY A 100 2.40 8.00 -7.17
N LEU A 101 2.51 6.97 -6.32
CA LEU A 101 1.66 6.77 -5.15
C LEU A 101 2.20 7.45 -3.88
N VAL A 102 3.52 7.48 -3.69
CA VAL A 102 4.15 8.10 -2.50
C VAL A 102 4.06 9.62 -2.55
N VAL A 103 4.15 10.24 -3.73
CA VAL A 103 4.13 11.70 -3.90
C VAL A 103 2.69 12.23 -3.80
N GLY A 104 2.16 12.26 -2.57
CA GLY A 104 0.78 12.65 -2.28
C GLY A 104 0.60 13.33 -0.92
N VAL A 105 -0.49 14.10 -0.77
CA VAL A 105 -0.79 14.86 0.44
C VAL A 105 -0.93 13.97 1.69
N PRO A 106 -1.58 12.79 1.66
CA PRO A 106 -1.66 11.92 2.83
C PRO A 106 -0.31 11.38 3.30
N ALA A 107 0.64 11.13 2.39
CA ALA A 107 1.99 10.66 2.73
C ALA A 107 2.83 11.78 3.38
N TYR A 108 2.69 13.03 2.90
CA TYR A 108 3.25 14.19 3.57
C TYR A 108 2.63 14.32 4.97
N TYR A 109 1.30 14.26 5.08
CA TYR A 109 0.60 14.46 6.35
C TYR A 109 0.94 13.36 7.37
N LEU A 110 1.13 12.12 6.94
CA LEU A 110 1.65 11.03 7.76
C LEU A 110 3.05 11.34 8.31
N ALA A 111 3.96 11.82 7.47
CA ALA A 111 5.29 12.23 7.89
C ALA A 111 5.24 13.40 8.88
N GLY A 112 4.50 14.48 8.56
CA GLY A 112 4.32 15.64 9.43
C GLY A 112 3.64 15.31 10.76
N SER A 113 2.69 14.37 10.76
CA SER A 113 1.99 13.90 11.98
C SER A 113 2.96 13.29 13.01
N LEU A 114 4.05 12.65 12.59
CA LEU A 114 5.03 12.09 13.53
C LEU A 114 5.84 13.18 14.24
N ALA A 115 6.18 14.28 13.56
CA ALA A 115 6.84 15.43 14.18
C ALA A 115 5.89 16.20 15.13
N ASP A 116 4.62 16.35 14.75
CA ASP A 116 3.58 16.96 15.58
C ASP A 116 3.30 16.14 16.86
N LEU A 117 3.31 14.80 16.76
CA LEU A 117 3.28 13.88 17.90
C LEU A 117 4.61 13.83 18.69
N GLY A 118 5.60 14.67 18.36
CA GLY A 118 6.80 14.91 19.15
C GLY A 118 8.05 14.10 18.78
N MET A 119 8.02 13.30 17.71
CA MET A 119 9.24 12.63 17.22
C MET A 119 10.24 13.64 16.66
N ALA A 120 11.53 13.39 16.86
CA ALA A 120 12.59 14.04 16.08
C ALA A 120 12.49 13.62 14.61
N TRP A 121 13.00 14.45 13.69
CA TRP A 121 12.98 14.19 12.24
C TRP A 121 13.54 12.79 11.88
N TRP A 122 14.63 12.36 12.52
CA TRP A 122 15.25 11.05 12.26
C TRP A 122 14.44 9.89 12.85
N GLN A 123 13.75 10.10 13.99
CA GLN A 123 12.85 9.10 14.59
C GLN A 123 11.62 8.87 13.70
N GLY A 124 11.08 9.94 13.11
CA GLY A 124 10.00 9.87 12.13
C GLY A 124 10.43 9.02 10.93
N ILE A 125 11.53 9.38 10.27
CA ILE A 125 12.09 8.62 9.13
C ILE A 125 12.34 7.16 9.50
N ALA A 126 12.99 6.89 10.65
CA ALA A 126 13.27 5.53 11.12
C ALA A 126 11.98 4.72 11.34
N THR A 127 10.94 5.32 11.90
CA THR A 127 9.64 4.67 12.11
C THR A 127 8.95 4.34 10.79
N VAL A 128 8.93 5.27 9.83
CA VAL A 128 8.35 5.01 8.49
C VAL A 128 9.17 3.97 7.73
N MET A 129 10.50 4.06 7.72
CA MET A 129 11.35 3.08 7.05
C MET A 129 11.22 1.68 7.68
N ALA A 130 11.17 1.56 9.01
CA ALA A 130 10.93 0.30 9.70
C ALA A 130 9.58 -0.31 9.31
N ALA A 131 8.50 0.48 9.31
CA ALA A 131 7.18 0.04 8.86
C ALA A 131 7.18 -0.46 7.41
N ASN A 132 7.82 0.27 6.50
CA ASN A 132 7.87 -0.10 5.09
C ASN A 132 8.76 -1.32 4.83
N LEU A 133 9.85 -1.51 5.58
CA LEU A 133 10.67 -2.72 5.53
C LEU A 133 9.93 -3.95 6.09
N VAL A 134 9.14 -3.78 7.16
CA VAL A 134 8.27 -4.82 7.70
C VAL A 134 7.17 -5.20 6.71
N LEU A 135 6.52 -4.21 6.07
CA LEU A 135 5.47 -4.46 5.08
C LEU A 135 6.01 -5.03 3.77
N LEU A 136 7.25 -4.72 3.39
CA LEU A 136 7.89 -5.23 2.16
C LEU A 136 7.86 -6.78 2.10
N VAL A 137 7.90 -7.46 3.24
CA VAL A 137 7.82 -8.93 3.31
C VAL A 137 6.44 -9.45 2.84
N PRO A 138 5.30 -9.18 3.50
CA PRO A 138 3.98 -9.61 3.02
C PRO A 138 3.62 -8.99 1.66
N LEU A 139 4.12 -7.79 1.31
CA LEU A 139 3.97 -7.18 -0.02
C LEU A 139 4.60 -8.04 -1.12
N ILE A 140 5.87 -8.44 -0.96
CA ILE A 140 6.55 -9.34 -1.92
C ILE A 140 5.83 -10.69 -1.98
N LEU A 141 5.51 -11.29 -0.82
CA LEU A 141 4.89 -12.60 -0.74
C LEU A 141 3.49 -12.63 -1.37
N THR A 142 2.67 -11.61 -1.17
CA THR A 142 1.32 -11.53 -1.77
C THR A 142 1.41 -11.32 -3.28
N GLY A 143 2.42 -10.60 -3.76
CA GLY A 143 2.64 -10.36 -5.19
C GLY A 143 3.21 -11.53 -6.00
N GLU A 144 3.78 -12.56 -5.36
CA GLU A 144 4.35 -13.76 -6.01
C GLU A 144 3.30 -14.54 -6.81
N PRO A 145 2.13 -14.96 -6.26
CA PRO A 145 1.10 -15.65 -7.03
C PRO A 145 0.52 -14.80 -8.17
N GLY A 146 0.38 -13.48 -7.97
CA GLY A 146 -0.07 -12.56 -9.01
C GLY A 146 0.85 -12.59 -10.22
N ALA A 147 2.15 -12.38 -10.00
CA ALA A 147 3.15 -12.49 -11.07
C ALA A 147 3.28 -13.92 -11.62
N ARG A 148 3.20 -14.97 -10.79
CA ARG A 148 3.35 -16.36 -11.25
C ARG A 148 2.23 -16.82 -12.17
N TYR A 149 0.99 -16.57 -11.78
CA TYR A 149 -0.21 -17.10 -12.45
C TYR A 149 -0.95 -16.05 -13.30
N GLY A 150 -0.59 -14.77 -13.18
CA GLY A 150 -1.24 -13.68 -13.91
C GLY A 150 -2.59 -13.25 -13.31
N ILE A 151 -2.90 -13.70 -12.09
CA ILE A 151 -4.19 -13.50 -11.43
C ILE A 151 -4.23 -12.21 -10.60
N SER A 152 -5.42 -11.61 -10.50
CA SER A 152 -5.71 -10.46 -9.63
C SER A 152 -5.98 -10.88 -8.17
N PHE A 153 -5.96 -9.92 -7.24
CA PHE A 153 -6.24 -10.18 -5.83
C PHE A 153 -7.63 -10.80 -5.58
N PRO A 154 -8.72 -10.35 -6.23
CA PRO A 154 -10.03 -10.99 -6.07
C PRO A 154 -10.05 -12.46 -6.49
N VAL A 155 -9.19 -12.86 -7.44
CA VAL A 155 -9.04 -14.26 -7.87
C VAL A 155 -8.16 -15.03 -6.89
N LEU A 156 -7.05 -14.46 -6.41
CA LEU A 156 -6.24 -15.06 -5.34
C LEU A 156 -7.06 -15.32 -4.07
N ALA A 157 -7.90 -14.36 -3.67
CA ALA A 157 -8.77 -14.49 -2.50
C ALA A 157 -9.77 -15.66 -2.60
N ARG A 158 -10.10 -16.14 -3.83
CA ARG A 158 -10.91 -17.35 -4.03
C ARG A 158 -10.20 -18.61 -3.51
N SER A 159 -8.86 -18.68 -3.56
CA SER A 159 -8.13 -19.86 -3.07
C SER A 159 -8.22 -20.07 -1.57
N SER A 160 -8.34 -18.97 -0.81
CA SER A 160 -8.31 -19.00 0.66
C SER A 160 -9.69 -18.84 1.29
N PHE A 161 -10.53 -17.95 0.75
CA PHE A 161 -11.88 -17.70 1.30
C PHE A 161 -12.99 -18.49 0.60
N GLY A 162 -12.69 -19.14 -0.53
CA GLY A 162 -13.65 -19.82 -1.40
C GLY A 162 -14.27 -18.88 -2.44
N ILE A 163 -14.83 -19.46 -3.51
CA ILE A 163 -15.30 -18.70 -4.69
C ILE A 163 -16.24 -17.53 -4.33
N ARG A 164 -17.19 -17.74 -3.42
CA ARG A 164 -18.13 -16.72 -2.93
C ARG A 164 -17.59 -15.98 -1.71
N GLY A 165 -16.86 -16.67 -0.84
CA GLY A 165 -16.23 -16.06 0.33
C GLY A 165 -15.23 -14.96 0.00
N ALA A 166 -14.59 -15.02 -1.18
CA ALA A 166 -13.68 -13.98 -1.70
C ALA A 166 -14.30 -12.58 -1.81
N HIS A 167 -15.64 -12.47 -1.89
CA HIS A 167 -16.32 -11.18 -1.84
C HIS A 167 -16.12 -10.45 -0.49
N ILE A 168 -15.92 -11.17 0.62
CA ILE A 168 -15.76 -10.58 1.96
C ILE A 168 -14.45 -9.77 2.07
N PRO A 169 -13.24 -10.31 1.81
CA PRO A 169 -12.02 -9.50 1.82
C PRO A 169 -12.02 -8.41 0.74
N ALA A 170 -12.64 -8.65 -0.42
CA ALA A 170 -12.80 -7.64 -1.47
C ALA A 170 -13.66 -6.45 -0.99
N LEU A 171 -14.76 -6.69 -0.28
CA LEU A 171 -15.64 -5.67 0.29
C LEU A 171 -15.01 -4.96 1.50
N LEU A 172 -14.32 -5.68 2.39
CA LEU A 172 -13.59 -5.06 3.51
C LEU A 172 -12.52 -4.09 3.02
N ARG A 173 -11.78 -4.44 1.96
CA ARG A 173 -10.82 -3.52 1.34
C ARG A 173 -11.52 -2.38 0.58
N ALA A 174 -12.63 -2.65 -0.13
CA ALA A 174 -13.42 -1.62 -0.80
C ALA A 174 -13.91 -0.55 0.20
N LEU A 175 -14.37 -0.98 1.37
CA LEU A 175 -14.80 -0.12 2.48
C LEU A 175 -13.69 0.83 2.96
N VAL A 176 -12.45 0.35 3.08
CA VAL A 176 -11.29 1.21 3.43
C VAL A 176 -10.97 2.18 2.29
N GLY A 177 -11.12 1.75 1.03
CA GLY A 177 -11.05 2.63 -0.14
C GLY A 177 -12.06 3.78 -0.09
N CYS A 178 -13.32 3.51 0.30
CA CYS A 178 -14.33 4.55 0.49
C CYS A 178 -13.91 5.59 1.55
N GLY A 179 -13.29 5.16 2.66
CA GLY A 179 -12.80 6.08 3.70
C GLY A 179 -11.61 6.93 3.23
N TRP A 180 -10.67 6.33 2.51
CA TRP A 180 -9.61 7.08 1.83
C TRP A 180 -10.17 8.06 0.80
N TYR A 181 -11.23 7.68 0.06
CA TYR A 181 -11.93 8.59 -0.85
C TYR A 181 -12.49 9.82 -0.14
N GLY A 182 -13.07 9.65 1.05
CA GLY A 182 -13.47 10.76 1.90
C GLY A 182 -12.31 11.66 2.31
N ILE A 183 -11.22 11.07 2.80
CA ILE A 183 -10.04 11.77 3.33
C ILE A 183 -9.36 12.64 2.28
N GLU A 184 -9.13 12.10 1.09
CA GLU A 184 -8.59 12.86 -0.05
C GLU A 184 -9.59 13.93 -0.53
N THR A 185 -10.89 13.61 -0.64
CA THR A 185 -11.91 14.63 -0.98
C THR A 185 -11.96 15.78 0.03
N TRP A 186 -11.68 15.51 1.32
CA TRP A 186 -11.54 16.54 2.35
C TRP A 186 -10.31 17.41 2.16
N ILE A 187 -9.16 16.82 1.84
CA ILE A 187 -7.91 17.51 1.49
C ILE A 187 -8.15 18.52 0.33
N GLY A 188 -8.81 18.08 -0.74
CA GLY A 188 -9.18 18.97 -1.85
C GLY A 188 -10.24 20.02 -1.47
N GLY A 189 -11.20 19.66 -0.61
CA GLY A 189 -12.15 20.59 -0.01
C GLY A 189 -11.46 21.72 0.78
N GLN A 190 -10.44 21.39 1.56
CA GLN A 190 -9.62 22.37 2.28
C GLN A 190 -8.82 23.27 1.32
N ALA A 191 -8.38 22.76 0.16
CA ALA A 191 -7.77 23.60 -0.88
C ALA A 191 -8.78 24.60 -1.48
N ILE A 192 -10.05 24.21 -1.70
CA ILE A 192 -11.11 25.16 -2.08
C ILE A 192 -11.38 26.16 -0.94
N PHE A 193 -11.35 25.74 0.33
CA PHE A 193 -11.52 26.66 1.45
C PHE A 193 -10.40 27.73 1.48
N LEU A 194 -9.17 27.39 1.09
CA LEU A 194 -8.08 28.37 0.96
C LEU A 194 -8.35 29.47 -0.09
N LEU A 195 -9.09 29.20 -1.18
CA LEU A 195 -9.49 30.24 -2.16
C LEU A 195 -10.34 31.35 -1.54
N LEU A 196 -11.13 31.04 -0.51
CA LEU A 196 -12.21 31.93 -0.09
C LEU A 196 -11.67 33.29 0.42
N PRO A 197 -12.28 34.42 0.01
CA PRO A 197 -11.98 35.73 0.58
C PRO A 197 -12.07 35.74 2.11
N HIS A 198 -11.22 36.56 2.74
CA HIS A 198 -11.14 36.70 4.20
C HIS A 198 -12.51 37.03 4.82
N SER A 199 -13.33 37.86 4.15
CA SER A 199 -14.70 38.18 4.55
C SER A 199 -15.63 36.97 4.66
N ILE A 200 -15.45 35.95 3.81
CA ILE A 200 -16.25 34.71 3.87
C ILE A 200 -15.70 33.77 4.95
N LYS A 201 -14.37 33.69 5.10
CA LYS A 201 -13.70 32.90 6.15
C LYS A 201 -14.00 33.37 7.59
N HIS A 202 -14.41 34.63 7.77
CA HIS A 202 -14.88 35.17 9.05
C HIS A 202 -16.40 35.33 9.15
N SER A 203 -17.17 34.74 8.21
CA SER A 203 -18.63 34.70 8.31
C SER A 203 -19.11 33.72 9.37
N SER A 204 -20.38 33.84 9.79
CA SER A 204 -21.00 32.91 10.75
C SER A 204 -21.02 31.45 10.27
N LEU A 205 -20.90 31.20 8.95
CA LEU A 205 -20.81 29.88 8.33
C LEU A 205 -19.44 29.20 8.53
N ALA A 206 -18.41 29.94 8.96
CA ALA A 206 -17.11 29.40 9.33
C ALA A 206 -17.06 28.88 10.78
N ASN A 207 -18.10 29.12 11.59
CA ASN A 207 -18.19 28.55 12.94
C ASN A 207 -18.44 27.04 12.87
N VAL A 208 -17.75 26.27 13.73
CA VAL A 208 -17.91 24.82 13.82
C VAL A 208 -19.26 24.46 14.42
N LEU A 209 -20.07 23.67 13.71
CA LEU A 209 -21.31 23.12 14.23
C LEU A 209 -21.04 21.79 14.96
N PRO A 210 -21.33 21.65 16.27
CA PRO A 210 -20.91 20.47 17.05
C PRO A 210 -21.42 19.13 16.52
N TRP A 211 -22.66 19.09 16.03
CA TRP A 211 -23.25 17.87 15.45
C TRP A 211 -22.60 17.47 14.13
N LEU A 212 -22.19 18.44 13.30
CA LEU A 212 -21.48 18.20 12.04
C LEU A 212 -20.02 17.83 12.30
N GLY A 213 -19.36 18.51 13.23
CA GLY A 213 -17.95 18.31 13.61
C GLY A 213 -16.94 19.16 12.83
N THR A 214 -17.43 20.03 11.94
CA THR A 214 -16.68 21.01 11.13
C THR A 214 -17.59 22.23 10.88
N SER A 215 -17.10 23.27 10.22
CA SER A 215 -17.93 24.40 9.80
C SER A 215 -18.78 24.07 8.55
N PRO A 216 -19.98 24.65 8.40
CA PRO A 216 -20.76 24.59 7.17
C PRO A 216 -20.00 25.06 5.93
N LEU A 217 -19.10 26.03 6.09
CA LEU A 217 -18.29 26.57 5.00
C LEU A 217 -17.24 25.58 4.50
N GLU A 218 -16.45 24.96 5.38
CA GLU A 218 -15.50 23.89 5.00
C GLU A 218 -16.24 22.69 4.40
N PHE A 219 -17.38 22.29 4.99
CA PHE A 219 -18.21 21.21 4.48
C PHE A 219 -18.79 21.54 3.08
N SER A 220 -19.15 22.80 2.82
CA SER A 220 -19.56 23.23 1.48
C SER A 220 -18.41 23.15 0.47
N CYS A 221 -17.20 23.56 0.84
CA CYS A 221 -16.00 23.40 0.01
C CYS A 221 -15.69 21.92 -0.29
N PHE A 222 -15.82 21.04 0.70
CA PHE A 222 -15.76 19.58 0.53
C PHE A 222 -16.82 19.06 -0.46
N MET A 223 -18.09 19.47 -0.34
CA MET A 223 -19.14 19.06 -1.27
C MET A 223 -18.93 19.57 -2.69
N VAL A 224 -18.37 20.77 -2.88
CA VAL A 224 -17.97 21.29 -4.21
C VAL A 224 -16.83 20.45 -4.79
N PHE A 225 -15.82 20.10 -4.01
CA PHE A 225 -14.70 19.26 -4.47
C PHE A 225 -15.13 17.80 -4.74
N TRP A 226 -16.10 17.28 -3.96
CA TRP A 226 -16.75 15.99 -4.17
C TRP A 226 -17.49 15.94 -5.52
N LEU A 227 -18.30 16.97 -5.82
CA LEU A 227 -18.99 17.12 -7.11
C LEU A 227 -18.00 17.26 -8.27
N ALA A 228 -16.91 18.02 -8.09
CA ALA A 228 -15.87 18.18 -9.10
C ALA A 228 -15.21 16.84 -9.47
N GLN A 229 -14.74 16.07 -8.49
CA GLN A 229 -14.21 14.72 -8.71
C GLN A 229 -15.23 13.79 -9.37
N LEU A 230 -16.46 13.76 -8.87
CA LEU A 230 -17.51 12.89 -9.38
C LEU A 230 -17.83 13.18 -10.87
N SER A 231 -17.73 14.45 -11.29
CA SER A 231 -17.86 14.85 -12.70
C SER A 231 -16.71 14.38 -13.60
N ILE A 232 -15.52 14.17 -13.04
CA ILE A 232 -14.35 13.61 -13.75
C ILE A 232 -14.50 12.09 -13.84
N VAL A 233 -14.92 11.42 -12.77
CA VAL A 233 -15.22 9.98 -12.77
C VAL A 233 -16.31 9.62 -13.78
N TRP A 234 -17.31 10.48 -14.01
CA TRP A 234 -18.32 10.28 -15.05
C TRP A 234 -17.71 10.09 -16.45
N LYS A 235 -16.59 10.77 -16.75
CA LYS A 235 -15.89 10.67 -18.05
C LYS A 235 -15.11 9.36 -18.24
N GLY A 236 -15.07 8.50 -17.23
CA GLY A 236 -14.50 7.15 -17.30
C GLY A 236 -12.96 7.09 -17.34
N MET A 237 -12.46 5.85 -17.47
CA MET A 237 -11.03 5.51 -17.28
C MET A 237 -10.06 6.25 -18.20
N GLU A 238 -10.47 6.62 -19.41
CA GLU A 238 -9.55 7.29 -20.36
C GLU A 238 -9.21 8.72 -19.93
N GLY A 239 -10.19 9.45 -19.37
CA GLY A 239 -9.95 10.79 -18.82
C GLY A 239 -9.01 10.76 -17.60
N ILE A 240 -9.08 9.69 -16.81
CA ILE A 240 -8.24 9.46 -15.63
C ILE A 240 -6.79 9.20 -16.05
N ARG A 241 -6.56 8.27 -16.98
CA ARG A 241 -5.22 7.95 -17.52
C ARG A 241 -4.52 9.16 -18.14
N VAL A 242 -5.27 10.02 -18.84
CA VAL A 242 -4.73 11.27 -19.40
C VAL A 242 -4.32 12.24 -18.28
N LEU A 243 -5.14 12.39 -17.24
CA LEU A 243 -4.86 13.27 -16.11
C LEU A 243 -3.61 12.84 -15.32
N GLU A 244 -3.50 11.54 -15.00
CA GLU A 244 -2.35 10.95 -14.30
C GLU A 244 -1.01 11.29 -14.97
N LYS A 245 -0.94 11.10 -16.30
CA LYS A 245 0.27 11.26 -17.12
C LYS A 245 0.95 12.63 -16.96
N TYR A 246 0.18 13.70 -16.83
CA TYR A 246 0.72 15.05 -16.68
C TYR A 246 0.97 15.45 -15.22
N SER A 247 0.38 14.72 -14.27
CA SER A 247 0.32 15.14 -12.87
C SER A 247 1.58 14.80 -12.09
N ALA A 248 2.11 13.57 -12.21
CA ALA A 248 3.31 13.17 -11.45
C ALA A 248 4.52 14.12 -11.63
N PRO A 249 4.86 14.63 -12.83
CA PRO A 249 5.90 15.65 -12.99
C PRO A 249 5.58 16.97 -12.25
N ILE A 250 4.33 17.42 -12.29
CA ILE A 250 3.88 18.65 -11.62
C ILE A 250 4.02 18.52 -10.10
N LEU A 251 3.63 17.36 -9.53
CA LEU A 251 3.73 17.12 -8.09
C LEU A 251 5.18 17.05 -7.60
N ILE A 252 6.07 16.44 -8.38
CA ILE A 252 7.52 16.41 -8.08
C ILE A 252 8.10 17.83 -8.09
N VAL A 253 7.74 18.65 -9.08
CA VAL A 253 8.17 20.07 -9.15
C VAL A 253 7.65 20.86 -7.95
N LEU A 254 6.35 20.82 -7.65
CA LEU A 254 5.75 21.56 -6.54
C LEU A 254 6.31 21.13 -5.18
N THR A 255 6.50 19.83 -4.97
CA THR A 255 7.14 19.29 -3.75
C THR A 255 8.57 19.80 -3.62
N SER A 256 9.33 19.82 -4.72
CA SER A 256 10.70 20.34 -4.74
C SER A 256 10.74 21.84 -4.44
N CYS A 257 9.82 22.63 -5.00
CA CYS A 257 9.67 24.05 -4.69
C CYS A 257 9.35 24.30 -3.21
N LEU A 258 8.47 23.49 -2.60
CA LEU A 258 8.14 23.60 -1.18
C LEU A 258 9.34 23.25 -0.27
N LEU A 259 10.13 22.23 -0.64
CA LEU A 259 11.35 21.88 0.08
C LEU A 259 12.43 22.96 -0.03
N ILE A 260 12.63 23.53 -1.23
CA ILE A 260 13.57 24.63 -1.46
C ILE A 260 13.13 25.88 -0.67
N TRP A 261 11.84 26.20 -0.70
CA TRP A 261 11.27 27.28 0.11
C TRP A 261 11.55 27.08 1.61
N ALA A 262 11.30 25.87 2.13
CA ALA A 262 11.50 25.56 3.56
C ALA A 262 12.98 25.53 3.96
N TYR A 263 13.88 25.13 3.04
CA TYR A 263 15.32 25.22 3.24
C TYR A 263 15.78 26.68 3.32
N VAL A 264 15.39 27.52 2.35
CA VAL A 264 15.82 28.92 2.30
C VAL A 264 15.30 29.72 3.49
N ASN A 265 14.01 29.60 3.84
CA ASN A 265 13.39 30.40 4.90
C ASN A 265 13.79 29.94 6.32
N ALA A 266 14.25 28.71 6.51
CA ALA A 266 14.77 28.23 7.80
C ALA A 266 16.28 28.48 8.01
N GLY A 267 16.98 29.10 7.05
CA GLY A 267 18.44 29.25 7.10
C GLY A 267 19.21 27.93 6.83
N GLY A 268 18.61 27.03 6.04
CA GLY A 268 19.07 25.68 5.78
C GLY A 268 18.61 24.65 6.83
N PHE A 269 18.92 23.38 6.61
CA PHE A 269 18.52 22.30 7.53
C PHE A 269 19.25 22.30 8.88
N GLY A 270 20.17 23.22 9.15
CA GLY A 270 20.98 23.24 10.38
C GLY A 270 20.13 23.21 11.67
N HIS A 271 19.16 24.12 11.79
CA HIS A 271 18.25 24.13 12.94
C HIS A 271 17.36 22.87 12.98
N MET A 272 16.83 22.47 11.82
CA MET A 272 16.00 21.26 11.66
C MET A 272 16.71 19.99 12.16
N LEU A 273 18.02 19.86 11.89
CA LEU A 273 18.86 18.75 12.35
C LEU A 273 19.06 18.76 13.87
N THR A 274 19.13 19.93 14.50
CA THR A 274 19.28 20.08 15.97
C THR A 274 18.00 19.89 16.77
N LEU A 275 16.82 19.77 16.13
CA LEU A 275 15.56 19.54 16.83
C LEU A 275 15.53 18.12 17.44
N THR A 276 15.67 18.07 18.76
CA THR A 276 15.45 16.88 19.58
C THR A 276 13.97 16.51 19.68
N SER A 277 13.69 15.29 20.14
CA SER A 277 12.32 14.86 20.42
C SER A 277 11.79 15.53 21.69
N ASN A 278 10.49 15.84 21.70
CA ASN A 278 9.78 16.32 22.88
C ASN A 278 9.37 15.17 23.84
N LEU A 279 9.74 13.93 23.53
CA LEU A 279 9.27 12.72 24.20
C LEU A 279 10.37 12.12 25.09
N SER A 280 10.01 11.73 26.32
CA SER A 280 10.83 10.80 27.11
C SER A 280 10.84 9.40 26.47
N SER A 281 11.84 8.58 26.81
CA SER A 281 12.01 7.25 26.21
C SER A 281 10.78 6.34 26.32
N SER A 282 10.02 6.43 27.41
CA SER A 282 8.77 5.67 27.59
C SER A 282 7.63 6.19 26.70
N GLN A 283 7.49 7.52 26.57
CA GLN A 283 6.54 8.14 25.66
C GLN A 283 6.88 7.84 24.19
N PHE A 284 8.16 7.84 23.83
CA PHE A 284 8.61 7.44 22.50
C PHE A 284 8.17 6.02 22.16
N TRP A 285 8.43 5.03 23.03
CA TRP A 285 7.98 3.65 22.76
C TRP A 285 6.45 3.50 22.74
N ALA A 286 5.72 4.25 23.58
CA ALA A 286 4.26 4.26 23.57
C ALA A 286 3.66 4.82 22.27
N LEU A 287 4.33 5.79 21.64
CA LEU A 287 4.00 6.33 20.30
C LEU A 287 4.49 5.41 19.17
N PHE A 288 5.70 4.83 19.30
CA PHE A 288 6.36 4.08 18.24
C PHE A 288 5.54 2.89 17.73
N PHE A 289 5.01 2.05 18.61
CA PHE A 289 4.23 0.87 18.19
C PHE A 289 2.95 1.23 17.39
N PRO A 290 2.05 2.11 17.87
CA PRO A 290 0.89 2.52 17.07
C PRO A 290 1.29 3.34 15.83
N SER A 291 2.35 4.15 15.85
CA SER A 291 2.88 4.80 14.64
C SER A 291 3.43 3.80 13.61
N LEU A 292 4.10 2.74 14.05
CA LEU A 292 4.59 1.66 13.19
C LEU A 292 3.41 0.91 12.55
N THR A 293 2.43 0.51 13.37
CA THR A 293 1.17 -0.10 12.91
C THR A 293 0.45 0.80 11.90
N ALA A 294 0.34 2.11 12.16
CA ALA A 294 -0.29 3.07 11.26
C ALA A 294 0.43 3.17 9.90
N ASN A 295 1.77 3.23 9.90
CA ASN A 295 2.57 3.32 8.68
C ASN A 295 2.53 2.05 7.84
N ILE A 296 2.49 0.86 8.48
CA ILE A 296 2.24 -0.41 7.78
C ILE A 296 0.84 -0.39 7.15
N SER A 297 -0.15 0.11 7.90
CA SER A 297 -1.56 0.10 7.50
C SER A 297 -1.87 1.06 6.35
N PHE A 298 -1.20 2.22 6.31
CA PHE A 298 -1.27 3.19 5.21
C PHE A 298 -1.11 2.51 3.83
N TRP A 299 -0.18 1.56 3.72
CA TRP A 299 0.09 0.81 2.50
C TRP A 299 -0.54 -0.59 2.44
N ALA A 300 -1.16 -1.07 3.52
CA ALA A 300 -1.67 -2.45 3.63
C ALA A 300 -2.77 -2.80 2.61
N THR A 301 -3.67 -1.86 2.31
CA THR A 301 -4.73 -2.05 1.29
C THR A 301 -4.16 -2.37 -0.09
N LEU A 302 -3.07 -1.69 -0.44
CA LEU A 302 -2.32 -1.90 -1.67
C LEU A 302 -1.42 -3.13 -1.60
N ALA A 303 -0.84 -3.44 -0.44
CA ALA A 303 -0.03 -4.65 -0.26
C ALA A 303 -0.83 -5.94 -0.42
N LEU A 304 -2.12 -5.93 -0.05
CA LEU A 304 -3.05 -7.00 -0.39
C LEU A 304 -3.35 -7.03 -1.90
N ASN A 305 -3.65 -5.87 -2.51
CA ASN A 305 -4.01 -5.78 -3.93
C ASN A 305 -2.82 -5.79 -4.90
N ILE A 306 -1.59 -5.95 -4.44
CA ILE A 306 -0.41 -5.93 -5.31
C ILE A 306 -0.43 -6.99 -6.44
N PRO A 307 -1.12 -8.16 -6.36
CA PRO A 307 -1.37 -9.04 -7.51
C PRO A 307 -1.98 -8.35 -8.73
N ASP A 308 -2.83 -7.34 -8.53
CA ASP A 308 -3.47 -6.57 -9.61
C ASP A 308 -2.44 -5.85 -10.49
N PHE A 309 -1.26 -5.55 -9.93
CA PHE A 309 -0.13 -4.94 -10.65
C PHE A 309 0.91 -6.01 -11.04
N THR A 310 1.28 -6.91 -10.13
CA THR A 310 2.37 -7.88 -10.37
C THR A 310 2.02 -8.93 -11.41
N ARG A 311 0.74 -9.18 -11.68
CA ARG A 311 0.29 -9.97 -12.83
C ARG A 311 0.83 -9.50 -14.18
N TYR A 312 1.19 -8.21 -14.32
CA TYR A 312 1.81 -7.65 -15.52
C TYR A 312 3.36 -7.70 -15.50
N ALA A 313 3.98 -8.28 -14.46
CA ALA A 313 5.43 -8.38 -14.36
C ALA A 313 6.04 -9.39 -15.37
N LYS A 314 7.20 -9.02 -15.91
CA LYS A 314 8.04 -9.83 -16.81
C LYS A 314 8.64 -11.06 -16.12
N SER A 315 9.00 -10.97 -14.84
CA SER A 315 9.56 -12.07 -14.04
C SER A 315 9.31 -11.90 -12.53
N GLN A 316 9.51 -12.95 -11.73
CA GLN A 316 9.50 -12.83 -10.26
C GLN A 316 10.62 -11.92 -9.74
N LYS A 317 11.76 -11.87 -10.43
CA LYS A 317 12.85 -10.93 -10.09
C LYS A 317 12.42 -9.48 -10.30
N ASP A 318 11.68 -9.18 -11.38
CA ASP A 318 11.11 -7.86 -11.63
C ASP A 318 10.06 -7.49 -10.57
N GLN A 319 9.21 -8.44 -10.17
CA GLN A 319 8.24 -8.25 -9.09
C GLN A 319 8.94 -7.89 -7.77
N ILE A 320 9.91 -8.68 -7.33
CA ILE A 320 10.68 -8.46 -6.08
C ILE A 320 11.40 -7.09 -6.10
N ILE A 321 12.14 -6.79 -7.18
CA ILE A 321 12.89 -5.54 -7.32
C ILE A 321 11.94 -4.32 -7.35
N GLY A 322 10.79 -4.45 -8.01
CA GLY A 322 9.78 -3.39 -8.05
C GLY A 322 9.22 -3.03 -6.68
N GLN A 323 8.92 -4.04 -5.84
CA GLN A 323 8.40 -3.78 -4.48
C GLN A 323 9.44 -3.13 -3.57
N ALA A 324 10.73 -3.40 -3.77
CA ALA A 324 11.80 -2.73 -3.04
C ALA A 324 11.88 -1.22 -3.31
N GLY A 325 11.17 -0.69 -4.31
CA GLY A 325 10.97 0.74 -4.50
C GLY A 325 10.22 1.42 -3.35
N LEU A 326 9.27 0.74 -2.69
CA LEU A 326 8.42 1.35 -1.65
C LEU A 326 9.24 1.95 -0.50
N PRO A 327 10.10 1.22 0.25
CA PRO A 327 10.84 1.80 1.37
C PRO A 327 11.80 2.92 0.95
N ILE A 328 12.32 2.87 -0.28
CA ILE A 328 13.26 3.87 -0.82
C ILE A 328 12.54 5.18 -1.09
N PHE A 329 11.47 5.16 -1.91
CA PHE A 329 10.74 6.37 -2.26
C PHE A 329 9.93 6.91 -1.07
N MET A 330 9.30 6.04 -0.27
CA MET A 330 8.58 6.46 0.94
C MET A 330 9.54 7.07 1.97
N GLY A 331 10.73 6.50 2.17
CA GLY A 331 11.75 7.08 3.04
C GLY A 331 12.21 8.47 2.57
N ALA A 332 12.48 8.62 1.27
CA ALA A 332 12.87 9.89 0.67
C ALA A 332 11.77 10.97 0.79
N PHE A 333 10.51 10.64 0.48
CA PHE A 333 9.40 11.59 0.60
C PHE A 333 9.05 11.90 2.06
N THR A 334 9.23 10.94 2.97
CA THR A 334 9.10 11.14 4.42
C THR A 334 10.14 12.13 4.94
N PHE A 335 11.39 12.09 4.45
CA PHE A 335 12.37 13.14 4.73
C PHE A 335 11.87 14.51 4.27
N VAL A 336 11.28 14.62 3.07
CA VAL A 336 10.73 15.91 2.59
C VAL A 336 9.61 16.42 3.51
N GLY A 337 8.64 15.56 3.83
CA GLY A 337 7.51 15.92 4.71
C GLY A 337 7.97 16.35 6.10
N LEU A 338 8.88 15.61 6.72
CA LEU A 338 9.46 15.94 8.03
C LEU A 338 10.36 17.17 7.97
N ALA A 339 11.19 17.36 6.93
CA ALA A 339 12.08 18.50 6.83
C ALA A 339 11.30 19.82 6.69
N VAL A 340 10.31 19.86 5.79
CA VAL A 340 9.42 21.02 5.64
C VAL A 340 8.65 21.25 6.93
N THR A 341 8.01 20.22 7.50
CA THR A 341 7.26 20.32 8.77
C THR A 341 8.13 20.81 9.92
N SER A 342 9.36 20.32 10.08
CA SER A 342 10.28 20.77 11.13
C SER A 342 10.78 22.20 10.89
N SER A 343 11.01 22.62 9.64
CA SER A 343 11.31 24.02 9.31
C SER A 343 10.18 24.98 9.68
N THR A 344 8.91 24.56 9.70
CA THR A 344 7.79 25.45 10.12
C THR A 344 7.96 25.98 11.55
N LYS A 345 8.59 25.20 12.45
CA LYS A 345 8.91 25.62 13.82
C LYS A 345 9.90 26.79 13.87
N VAL A 346 10.78 26.90 12.86
CA VAL A 346 11.74 28.01 12.71
C VAL A 346 11.06 29.23 12.09
N ILE A 347 10.23 29.01 11.06
CA ILE A 347 9.65 30.06 10.22
C ILE A 347 8.43 30.73 10.89
N PHE A 348 7.60 29.96 11.58
CA PHE A 348 6.34 30.40 12.21
C PHE A 348 6.28 30.19 13.72
N GLY A 349 7.37 29.72 14.36
CA GLY A 349 7.42 29.41 15.79
C GLY A 349 6.64 28.16 16.23
N ARG A 350 5.87 27.52 15.34
CA ARG A 350 5.05 26.33 15.60
C ARG A 350 5.20 25.26 14.53
N VAL A 351 5.00 24.00 14.90
CA VAL A 351 4.93 22.88 13.95
C VAL A 351 3.60 22.92 13.21
N ILE A 352 3.65 22.76 11.88
CA ILE A 352 2.47 22.66 11.01
C ILE A 352 2.59 21.37 10.19
N SER A 353 1.93 20.30 10.63
CA SER A 353 1.96 18.98 9.99
C SER A 353 1.14 18.90 8.70
N ASN A 354 0.07 19.69 8.60
CA ASN A 354 -0.82 19.71 7.43
C ASN A 354 -0.25 20.65 6.35
N PRO A 355 0.11 20.15 5.14
CA PRO A 355 0.72 20.97 4.10
C PRO A 355 -0.25 22.00 3.52
N ILE A 356 -1.56 21.75 3.61
CA ILE A 356 -2.62 22.68 3.17
C ILE A 356 -2.63 23.90 4.10
N GLN A 357 -2.60 23.66 5.42
CA GLN A 357 -2.50 24.74 6.41
C GLN A 357 -1.20 25.53 6.23
N LEU A 358 -0.07 24.84 6.04
CA LEU A 358 1.21 25.48 5.74
C LEU A 358 1.14 26.39 4.51
N LEU A 359 0.57 25.92 3.40
CA LEU A 359 0.45 26.72 2.18
C LEU A 359 -0.50 27.93 2.35
N GLY A 360 -1.44 27.87 3.29
CA GLY A 360 -2.23 29.03 3.74
C GLY A 360 -1.41 30.05 4.54
N GLU A 361 -0.51 29.59 5.42
CA GLU A 361 0.35 30.41 6.29
C GLU A 361 1.51 31.08 5.54
N ILE A 362 2.05 30.43 4.51
CA ILE A 362 3.06 31.05 3.61
C ILE A 362 2.44 32.27 2.89
N GLY A 363 1.16 32.18 2.54
CA GLY A 363 0.40 33.28 1.95
C GLY A 363 0.90 33.75 0.58
N GLY A 364 0.33 34.84 0.10
CA GLY A 364 0.61 35.40 -1.23
C GLY A 364 -0.20 34.74 -2.35
N PHE A 365 -0.66 35.55 -3.30
CA PHE A 365 -1.56 35.15 -4.39
C PHE A 365 -1.03 33.96 -5.21
N THR A 366 0.25 34.01 -5.59
CA THR A 366 0.91 32.95 -6.37
C THR A 366 1.00 31.64 -5.60
N THR A 367 1.40 31.68 -4.31
CA THR A 367 1.49 30.49 -3.46
C THR A 367 0.12 29.83 -3.29
N ILE A 368 -0.91 30.64 -3.04
CA ILE A 368 -2.29 30.17 -2.91
C ILE A 368 -2.71 29.45 -4.20
N ILE A 369 -2.56 30.08 -5.37
CA ILE A 369 -2.91 29.46 -6.67
C ILE A 369 -2.14 28.16 -6.91
N LEU A 370 -0.82 28.14 -6.68
CA LEU A 370 0.01 26.94 -6.86
C LEU A 370 -0.36 25.82 -5.87
N ALA A 371 -0.71 26.18 -4.63
CA ALA A 371 -1.23 25.24 -3.63
C ALA A 371 -2.54 24.61 -4.08
N ILE A 372 -3.49 25.41 -4.55
CA ILE A 372 -4.82 24.93 -4.97
C ILE A 372 -4.70 24.05 -6.20
N VAL A 373 -4.00 24.52 -7.25
CA VAL A 373 -3.82 23.74 -8.48
C VAL A 373 -3.04 22.45 -8.18
N GLY A 374 -1.99 22.54 -7.36
CA GLY A 374 -1.18 21.40 -6.92
C GLY A 374 -1.95 20.36 -6.13
N ILE A 375 -2.58 20.75 -5.02
CA ILE A 375 -3.35 19.86 -4.14
C ILE A 375 -4.56 19.31 -4.90
N SER A 376 -5.32 20.15 -5.62
CA SER A 376 -6.48 19.68 -6.38
C SER A 376 -6.06 18.65 -7.42
N LEU A 377 -4.97 18.88 -8.15
CA LEU A 377 -4.47 17.91 -9.12
C LEU A 377 -4.00 16.61 -8.43
N ALA A 378 -3.17 16.72 -7.39
CA ALA A 378 -2.67 15.58 -6.61
C ALA A 378 -3.79 14.68 -6.11
N THR A 379 -4.76 15.29 -5.44
CA THR A 379 -5.90 14.61 -4.85
C THR A 379 -6.79 14.03 -5.95
N ILE A 380 -7.15 14.76 -7.01
CA ILE A 380 -8.00 14.20 -8.09
C ILE A 380 -7.32 12.99 -8.74
N THR A 381 -6.01 13.04 -9.01
CA THR A 381 -5.31 11.91 -9.65
C THR A 381 -5.20 10.70 -8.73
N THR A 382 -4.67 10.89 -7.52
CA THR A 382 -4.42 9.79 -6.58
C THR A 382 -5.72 9.17 -6.10
N ASN A 383 -6.72 10.01 -5.81
CA ASN A 383 -7.96 9.56 -5.20
C ASN A 383 -8.85 8.78 -6.15
N ILE A 384 -8.97 9.21 -7.41
CA ILE A 384 -9.76 8.46 -8.39
C ILE A 384 -9.07 7.11 -8.68
N ALA A 385 -7.76 7.12 -8.96
CA ALA A 385 -7.00 5.93 -9.30
C ALA A 385 -7.00 4.88 -8.17
N ALA A 386 -6.59 5.25 -6.96
CA ALA A 386 -6.44 4.32 -5.85
C ALA A 386 -7.77 3.98 -5.16
N ASN A 387 -8.64 4.98 -4.97
CA ASN A 387 -9.75 4.89 -4.01
C ASN A 387 -11.15 4.82 -4.66
N VAL A 388 -11.30 5.09 -5.97
CA VAL A 388 -12.60 4.93 -6.67
C VAL A 388 -12.64 3.65 -7.50
N VAL A 389 -11.63 3.40 -8.34
CA VAL A 389 -11.62 2.25 -9.27
C VAL A 389 -11.75 0.93 -8.51
N ALA A 390 -10.93 0.75 -7.47
CA ALA A 390 -10.82 -0.54 -6.81
C ALA A 390 -12.03 -0.90 -5.91
N PRO A 391 -12.73 0.04 -5.25
CA PRO A 391 -14.04 -0.23 -4.64
C PRO A 391 -15.18 -0.40 -5.66
N ALA A 392 -15.21 0.40 -6.73
CA ALA A 392 -16.23 0.27 -7.79
C ALA A 392 -16.19 -1.12 -8.44
N ASN A 393 -14.99 -1.59 -8.81
CA ASN A 393 -14.81 -2.93 -9.39
C ASN A 393 -15.15 -4.06 -8.41
N ALA A 394 -14.96 -3.87 -7.10
CA ALA A 394 -15.39 -4.85 -6.10
C ALA A 394 -16.93 -4.98 -6.03
N LEU A 395 -17.65 -3.87 -6.16
CA LEU A 395 -19.12 -3.85 -6.18
C LEU A 395 -19.69 -4.42 -7.49
N VAL A 396 -19.06 -4.12 -8.64
CA VAL A 396 -19.40 -4.74 -9.93
C VAL A 396 -19.21 -6.25 -9.86
N ASN A 397 -18.05 -6.73 -9.38
CA ASN A 397 -17.77 -8.17 -9.25
C ASN A 397 -18.65 -8.89 -8.21
N LEU A 398 -19.25 -8.18 -7.24
CA LEU A 398 -20.24 -8.75 -6.32
C LEU A 398 -21.59 -9.02 -6.99
N SER A 399 -22.05 -8.10 -7.85
CA SER A 399 -23.36 -8.22 -8.49
C SER A 399 -23.44 -7.39 -9.79
N PRO A 400 -22.95 -7.93 -10.93
CA PRO A 400 -22.89 -7.21 -12.20
C PRO A 400 -24.27 -6.74 -12.70
N SER A 401 -25.33 -7.48 -12.37
CA SER A 401 -26.72 -7.11 -12.70
C SER A 401 -27.28 -5.94 -11.90
N LYS A 402 -26.65 -5.58 -10.77
CA LYS A 402 -27.07 -4.46 -9.91
C LYS A 402 -26.15 -3.25 -10.05
N PHE A 403 -24.82 -3.48 -10.04
CA PHE A 403 -23.79 -2.45 -10.07
C PHE A 403 -23.11 -2.36 -11.43
N THR A 404 -23.21 -1.19 -12.07
CA THR A 404 -22.25 -0.74 -13.09
C THR A 404 -21.08 -0.03 -12.40
N PHE A 405 -19.96 0.17 -13.10
CA PHE A 405 -18.83 0.95 -12.58
C PHE A 405 -19.27 2.30 -12.00
N TRP A 406 -20.15 3.02 -12.71
CA TRP A 406 -20.71 4.29 -12.25
C TRP A 406 -21.49 4.18 -10.94
N LYS A 407 -22.36 3.18 -10.79
CA LYS A 407 -23.08 2.93 -9.52
C LYS A 407 -22.12 2.59 -8.37
N GLY A 408 -21.07 1.81 -8.66
CA GLY A 408 -20.02 1.47 -7.70
C GLY A 408 -19.24 2.70 -7.25
N ALA A 409 -18.83 3.55 -8.19
CA ALA A 409 -18.14 4.81 -7.91
C ALA A 409 -19.01 5.80 -7.13
N LEU A 410 -20.29 5.95 -7.49
CA LEU A 410 -21.24 6.80 -6.76
C LEU A 410 -21.44 6.30 -5.31
N LEU A 411 -21.59 4.99 -5.10
CA LEU A 411 -21.70 4.44 -3.74
C LEU A 411 -20.39 4.64 -2.94
N THR A 412 -19.24 4.48 -3.59
CA THR A 412 -17.92 4.78 -2.99
C THR A 412 -17.83 6.24 -2.55
N ALA A 413 -18.27 7.17 -3.41
CA ALA A 413 -18.28 8.59 -3.13
C ALA A 413 -19.23 8.96 -1.98
N LEU A 414 -20.43 8.37 -1.92
CA LEU A 414 -21.39 8.58 -0.83
C LEU A 414 -20.88 8.00 0.50
N LEU A 415 -20.27 6.81 0.49
CA LEU A 415 -19.65 6.22 1.68
C LEU A 415 -18.47 7.07 2.20
N GLY A 416 -17.71 7.71 1.31
CA GLY A 416 -16.67 8.67 1.69
C GLY A 416 -17.19 9.89 2.47
N ILE A 417 -18.46 10.29 2.29
CA ILE A 417 -19.11 11.29 3.16
C ILE A 417 -19.46 10.66 4.52
N ALA A 418 -20.01 9.44 4.51
CA ALA A 418 -20.42 8.72 5.73
C ALA A 418 -19.25 8.41 6.69
N PHE A 419 -18.02 8.30 6.18
CA PHE A 419 -16.79 8.18 6.99
C PHE A 419 -16.42 9.45 7.77
N GLN A 420 -17.07 10.59 7.51
CA GLN A 420 -16.83 11.88 8.17
C GLN A 420 -15.33 12.27 8.23
N PRO A 421 -14.65 12.37 7.07
CA PRO A 421 -13.20 12.55 6.98
C PRO A 421 -12.65 13.77 7.73
N TRP A 422 -13.45 14.83 7.89
CA TRP A 422 -13.12 15.99 8.71
C TRP A 422 -12.89 15.67 10.20
N ARG A 423 -13.49 14.59 10.73
CA ARG A 423 -13.21 14.08 12.09
C ARG A 423 -11.92 13.27 12.12
N LEU A 424 -11.66 12.48 11.08
CA LEU A 424 -10.44 11.64 10.95
C LEU A 424 -9.19 12.51 10.76
N LEU A 425 -9.28 13.60 10.00
CA LEU A 425 -8.20 14.58 9.78
C LEU A 425 -8.20 15.75 10.79
N LYS A 426 -9.00 15.69 11.87
CA LYS A 426 -9.07 16.77 12.87
C LYS A 426 -7.77 16.96 13.66
N SER A 427 -6.98 15.91 13.83
CA SER A 427 -5.68 15.93 14.50
C SER A 427 -4.81 14.78 14.03
N SER A 428 -3.50 14.93 14.21
CA SER A 428 -2.50 13.88 13.95
C SER A 428 -2.80 12.61 14.76
N GLU A 429 -3.35 12.73 15.98
CA GLU A 429 -3.80 11.57 16.77
C GLU A 429 -4.99 10.85 16.10
N SER A 430 -6.01 11.59 15.64
CA SER A 430 -7.18 11.00 14.98
C SER A 430 -6.78 10.26 13.69
N PHE A 431 -5.88 10.85 12.90
CA PHE A 431 -5.39 10.25 11.67
C PHE A 431 -4.55 8.99 11.92
N VAL A 432 -3.56 9.06 12.82
CA VAL A 432 -2.65 7.94 13.10
C VAL A 432 -3.35 6.85 13.91
N TYR A 433 -3.99 7.18 15.04
CA TYR A 433 -4.54 6.19 15.97
C TYR A 433 -5.99 5.79 15.71
N THR A 434 -6.84 6.63 15.12
CA THR A 434 -8.26 6.26 14.89
C THR A 434 -8.47 5.75 13.46
N TRP A 435 -7.91 6.40 12.44
CA TRP A 435 -8.02 5.93 11.06
C TRP A 435 -7.03 4.80 10.75
N LEU A 436 -5.73 5.08 10.72
CA LEU A 436 -4.73 4.14 10.20
C LEU A 436 -4.61 2.85 11.04
N VAL A 437 -4.49 2.97 12.37
CA VAL A 437 -4.53 1.79 13.26
C VAL A 437 -5.91 1.12 13.24
N GLY A 438 -7.00 1.88 13.11
CA GLY A 438 -8.37 1.35 13.16
C GLY A 438 -8.68 0.34 12.06
N TYR A 439 -8.39 0.65 10.79
CA TYR A 439 -8.64 -0.31 9.70
C TYR A 439 -7.57 -1.40 9.58
N SER A 440 -6.43 -1.29 10.26
CA SER A 440 -5.39 -2.33 10.29
C SER A 440 -5.93 -3.69 10.73
N ALA A 441 -6.90 -3.67 11.65
CA ALA A 441 -7.65 -4.82 12.15
C ALA A 441 -8.35 -5.61 11.05
N LEU A 442 -8.79 -4.94 9.97
CA LEU A 442 -9.49 -5.56 8.84
C LEU A 442 -8.51 -6.12 7.81
N MET A 443 -7.39 -5.42 7.56
CA MET A 443 -6.45 -5.76 6.50
C MET A 443 -5.42 -6.82 6.94
N GLY A 444 -4.99 -6.79 8.20
CA GLY A 444 -4.04 -7.76 8.77
C GLY A 444 -4.50 -9.22 8.62
N PRO A 445 -5.72 -9.59 9.05
CA PRO A 445 -6.23 -10.96 8.93
C PRO A 445 -6.27 -11.49 7.51
N ILE A 446 -6.66 -10.64 6.55
CA ILE A 446 -6.76 -11.01 5.13
C ILE A 446 -5.38 -11.42 4.60
N GLY A 447 -4.34 -10.64 4.93
CA GLY A 447 -2.96 -10.96 4.58
C GLY A 447 -2.46 -12.23 5.26
N GLY A 448 -2.73 -12.37 6.57
CA GLY A 448 -2.34 -13.55 7.35
C GLY A 448 -2.96 -14.84 6.81
N ILE A 449 -4.26 -14.82 6.47
CA ILE A 449 -5.00 -15.96 5.91
C ILE A 449 -4.47 -16.32 4.51
N ILE A 450 -4.36 -15.35 3.60
CA ILE A 450 -3.93 -15.61 2.21
C ILE A 450 -2.49 -16.15 2.16
N LEU A 451 -1.60 -15.62 2.99
CA LEU A 451 -0.21 -16.07 3.02
C LEU A 451 -0.07 -17.46 3.69
N ALA A 452 -0.82 -17.73 4.77
CA ALA A 452 -0.87 -19.07 5.36
C ALA A 452 -1.46 -20.10 4.40
N ASP A 453 -2.53 -19.75 3.69
CA ASP A 453 -3.14 -20.59 2.65
C ASP A 453 -2.15 -20.90 1.53
N TYR A 454 -1.68 -19.88 0.82
CA TYR A 454 -0.88 -20.07 -0.39
C TYR A 454 0.47 -20.74 -0.12
N TYR A 455 1.20 -20.32 0.94
CA TYR A 455 2.54 -20.85 1.22
C TYR A 455 2.55 -22.14 2.05
N ILE A 456 1.65 -22.30 3.02
CA ILE A 456 1.72 -23.42 3.99
C ILE A 456 0.76 -24.55 3.61
N ILE A 457 -0.51 -24.22 3.32
CA ILE A 457 -1.53 -25.22 2.97
C ILE A 457 -1.37 -25.67 1.51
N GLN A 458 -1.46 -24.74 0.56
CA GLN A 458 -1.39 -24.98 -0.88
C GLN A 458 0.05 -25.17 -1.40
N LYS A 459 1.07 -24.91 -0.57
CA LYS A 459 2.51 -25.12 -0.86
C LYS A 459 2.96 -24.52 -2.19
N MET A 460 2.49 -23.29 -2.46
CA MET A 460 2.69 -22.54 -3.70
C MET A 460 2.23 -23.30 -4.96
N LYS A 461 1.10 -24.03 -4.89
CA LYS A 461 0.46 -24.70 -6.02
C LYS A 461 -1.04 -24.42 -6.04
N LEU A 462 -1.46 -23.52 -6.92
CA LEU A 462 -2.87 -23.31 -7.23
C LEU A 462 -3.26 -24.06 -8.51
N ASN A 463 -4.36 -24.80 -8.47
CA ASN A 463 -5.13 -25.10 -9.69
C ASN A 463 -5.82 -23.79 -10.12
N ILE A 464 -5.71 -23.41 -11.39
CA ILE A 464 -6.24 -22.13 -11.89
C ILE A 464 -7.63 -22.29 -12.50
N ASN A 465 -7.96 -23.40 -13.16
CA ASN A 465 -9.31 -23.63 -13.69
C ASN A 465 -10.35 -23.58 -12.56
N ASP A 466 -10.04 -24.22 -11.42
CA ASP A 466 -10.91 -24.24 -10.25
C ASP A 466 -11.16 -22.85 -9.64
N LEU A 467 -10.29 -21.85 -9.87
CA LEU A 467 -10.52 -20.46 -9.41
C LEU A 467 -11.61 -19.75 -10.23
N TYR A 468 -12.05 -20.31 -11.36
CA TYR A 468 -13.06 -19.73 -12.25
C TYR A 468 -14.28 -20.64 -12.45
N THR A 469 -14.52 -21.64 -11.59
CA THR A 469 -15.69 -22.54 -11.72
C THR A 469 -16.63 -22.49 -10.51
N LEU A 470 -17.92 -22.76 -10.73
CA LEU A 470 -18.93 -23.00 -9.68
C LEU A 470 -19.29 -24.49 -9.50
N LYS A 471 -18.60 -25.40 -10.20
CA LYS A 471 -18.67 -26.87 -9.97
C LYS A 471 -18.41 -27.18 -8.49
N LYS A 472 -19.18 -28.09 -7.89
CA LYS A 472 -19.03 -28.47 -6.45
C LYS A 472 -17.74 -29.23 -6.19
N GLU A 473 -17.23 -29.86 -7.24
CA GLU A 473 -16.07 -30.73 -7.32
C GLU A 473 -14.76 -29.93 -7.38
N GLY A 474 -14.84 -28.60 -7.60
CA GLY A 474 -13.67 -27.72 -7.69
C GLY A 474 -13.04 -27.43 -6.32
N SER A 475 -11.70 -27.39 -6.28
CA SER A 475 -10.86 -27.32 -5.07
C SER A 475 -11.19 -26.18 -4.09
N TYR A 476 -11.83 -25.11 -4.56
CA TYR A 476 -12.16 -23.92 -3.76
C TYR A 476 -13.68 -23.69 -3.59
N TYR A 477 -14.50 -24.69 -3.88
CA TYR A 477 -15.94 -24.62 -3.62
C TYR A 477 -16.25 -24.64 -2.11
N TYR A 478 -15.52 -25.43 -1.33
CA TYR A 478 -15.72 -25.59 0.13
C TYR A 478 -17.20 -25.80 0.50
N THR A 479 -17.68 -25.21 1.59
CA THR A 479 -19.08 -25.28 2.01
C THR A 479 -19.91 -24.25 1.25
N GLY A 480 -20.41 -24.60 0.07
CA GLY A 480 -21.36 -23.78 -0.69
C GLY A 480 -20.78 -22.49 -1.28
N GLY A 481 -19.47 -22.45 -1.51
CA GLY A 481 -18.70 -21.29 -1.97
C GLY A 481 -17.87 -20.58 -0.88
N TYR A 482 -17.90 -21.05 0.37
CA TYR A 482 -17.29 -20.38 1.52
C TYR A 482 -16.34 -21.32 2.29
N ASN A 483 -15.10 -20.88 2.52
CA ASN A 483 -14.18 -21.55 3.43
C ASN A 483 -14.43 -21.09 4.88
N LEU A 484 -15.16 -21.91 5.65
CA LEU A 484 -15.52 -21.59 7.04
C LEU A 484 -14.30 -21.37 7.94
N ALA A 485 -13.16 -22.04 7.67
CA ALA A 485 -11.92 -21.82 8.42
C ALA A 485 -11.38 -20.39 8.23
N ALA A 486 -11.46 -19.84 7.01
CA ALA A 486 -11.07 -18.46 6.72
C ALA A 486 -12.02 -17.45 7.38
N MET A 487 -13.32 -17.73 7.43
CA MET A 487 -14.30 -16.86 8.08
C MET A 487 -14.07 -16.80 9.60
N MET A 488 -13.85 -17.95 10.25
CA MET A 488 -13.51 -17.99 11.67
C MET A 488 -12.16 -17.31 11.96
N ALA A 489 -11.13 -17.55 11.14
CA ALA A 489 -9.83 -16.89 11.26
C ALA A 489 -9.94 -15.35 11.14
N LEU A 490 -10.74 -14.86 10.19
CA LEU A 490 -11.02 -13.43 10.00
C LEU A 490 -11.70 -12.83 11.24
N THR A 491 -12.67 -13.53 11.83
CA THR A 491 -13.32 -13.13 13.08
C THR A 491 -12.35 -13.11 14.26
N VAL A 492 -11.49 -14.14 14.41
CA VAL A 492 -10.45 -14.24 15.45
C VAL A 492 -9.42 -13.12 15.34
N GLY A 493 -9.09 -12.68 14.12
CA GLY A 493 -8.21 -11.53 13.90
C GLY A 493 -8.87 -10.18 14.25
N ILE A 494 -10.13 -9.95 13.85
CA ILE A 494 -10.80 -8.66 14.03
C ILE A 494 -11.29 -8.44 15.47
N VAL A 495 -12.00 -9.41 16.06
CA VAL A 495 -12.79 -9.20 17.29
C VAL A 495 -11.97 -8.69 18.49
N PRO A 496 -10.76 -9.21 18.78
CA PRO A 496 -9.95 -8.73 19.91
C PRO A 496 -9.44 -7.29 19.76
N VAL A 497 -9.46 -6.70 18.56
CA VAL A 497 -9.07 -5.31 18.33
C VAL A 497 -10.22 -4.33 18.61
N MET A 498 -11.46 -4.78 18.43
CA MET A 498 -12.66 -3.93 18.51
C MET A 498 -12.81 -3.12 19.81
N PRO A 499 -12.50 -3.64 21.02
CA PRO A 499 -12.65 -2.85 22.25
C PRO A 499 -11.74 -1.60 22.28
N GLY A 500 -10.50 -1.71 21.78
CA GLY A 500 -9.59 -0.56 21.67
C GLY A 500 -10.04 0.46 20.63
N LEU A 501 -10.60 0.00 19.51
CA LEU A 501 -11.21 0.87 18.50
C LEU A 501 -12.39 1.66 19.09
N LEU A 502 -13.29 0.96 19.80
CA LEU A 502 -14.46 1.58 20.44
C LEU A 502 -14.05 2.55 21.56
N GLN A 503 -12.93 2.33 22.25
CA GLN A 503 -12.36 3.30 23.18
C GLN A 503 -11.84 4.56 22.43
N LYS A 504 -11.07 4.40 21.35
CA LYS A 504 -10.56 5.53 20.55
C LYS A 504 -11.65 6.33 19.83
N LEU A 505 -12.79 5.69 19.53
CA LEU A 505 -14.00 6.36 19.04
C LEU A 505 -14.83 7.04 20.15
N GLY A 506 -14.44 6.92 21.43
CA GLY A 506 -15.17 7.50 22.57
C GLY A 506 -16.48 6.78 22.92
N ILE A 507 -16.72 5.59 22.36
CA ILE A 507 -17.92 4.78 22.61
C ILE A 507 -17.78 3.99 23.93
N LEU A 508 -16.56 3.56 24.25
CA LEU A 508 -16.21 2.98 25.56
C LEU A 508 -15.33 3.94 26.34
N SER A 509 -15.68 4.22 27.60
CA SER A 509 -14.92 5.11 28.48
C SER A 509 -13.57 4.52 28.90
N SER A 510 -13.51 3.20 29.10
CA SER A 510 -12.29 2.46 29.43
C SER A 510 -12.37 1.02 28.92
N VAL A 511 -11.21 0.45 28.59
CA VAL A 511 -11.04 -0.99 28.33
C VAL A 511 -9.75 -1.48 29.02
N PRO A 512 -9.65 -2.77 29.40
CA PRO A 512 -8.42 -3.32 29.95
C PRO A 512 -7.18 -3.10 29.06
N ASN A 513 -6.03 -2.80 29.68
CA ASN A 513 -4.78 -2.48 28.98
C ASN A 513 -4.39 -3.50 27.88
N LEU A 514 -4.71 -4.78 28.07
CA LEU A 514 -4.54 -5.83 27.06
C LEU A 514 -5.15 -5.45 25.69
N PHE A 515 -6.37 -4.91 25.66
CA PHE A 515 -7.03 -4.51 24.43
C PHE A 515 -6.42 -3.23 23.83
N ILE A 516 -5.85 -2.35 24.66
CA ILE A 516 -5.09 -1.17 24.20
C ILE A 516 -3.77 -1.61 23.55
N THR A 517 -3.07 -2.57 24.15
CA THR A 517 -1.84 -3.15 23.58
C THR A 517 -2.12 -3.91 22.30
N ILE A 518 -3.22 -4.69 22.23
CA ILE A 518 -3.68 -5.34 21.00
C ILE A 518 -4.01 -4.29 19.93
N TYR A 519 -4.74 -3.23 20.27
CA TYR A 519 -5.09 -2.16 19.34
C TYR A 519 -3.87 -1.44 18.77
N ASN A 520 -2.94 -1.01 19.62
CA ASN A 520 -1.71 -0.33 19.19
C ASN A 520 -0.80 -1.22 18.30
N ASN A 521 -0.98 -2.53 18.34
CA ASN A 521 -0.27 -3.51 17.52
C ASN A 521 -1.21 -4.27 16.55
N ALA A 522 -2.37 -3.68 16.23
CA ALA A 522 -3.48 -4.39 15.62
C ALA A 522 -3.12 -5.08 14.31
N TRP A 523 -2.30 -4.48 13.45
CA TRP A 523 -1.77 -5.16 12.25
C TRP A 523 -1.12 -6.50 12.58
N PHE A 524 -0.13 -6.50 13.48
CA PHE A 524 0.65 -7.68 13.85
C PHE A 524 -0.21 -8.73 14.53
N PHE A 525 -1.00 -8.33 15.53
CA PHE A 525 -1.87 -9.24 16.25
C PHE A 525 -2.86 -9.91 15.29
N SER A 526 -3.57 -9.13 14.49
CA SER A 526 -4.66 -9.61 13.63
C SER A 526 -4.12 -10.45 12.47
N PHE A 527 -2.95 -10.11 11.92
CA PHE A 527 -2.26 -10.89 10.90
C PHE A 527 -1.83 -12.27 11.43
N PHE A 528 -1.10 -12.32 12.54
CA PHE A 528 -0.59 -13.59 13.07
C PHE A 528 -1.71 -14.44 13.68
N ALA A 529 -2.64 -13.86 14.44
CA ALA A 529 -3.75 -14.60 15.04
C ALA A 529 -4.62 -15.28 13.96
N ALA A 530 -5.00 -14.56 12.90
CA ALA A 530 -5.80 -15.12 11.82
C ALA A 530 -5.01 -16.15 10.99
N GLY A 531 -3.75 -15.85 10.61
CA GLY A 531 -2.93 -16.75 9.81
C GLY A 531 -2.63 -18.07 10.53
N ILE A 532 -2.27 -18.02 11.82
CA ILE A 532 -2.00 -19.21 12.64
C ILE A 532 -3.30 -20.00 12.89
N PHE A 533 -4.42 -19.33 13.22
CA PHE A 533 -5.69 -20.01 13.41
C PHE A 533 -6.17 -20.70 12.13
N TYR A 534 -6.07 -20.03 10.98
CA TYR A 534 -6.40 -20.60 9.68
C TYR A 534 -5.56 -21.83 9.36
N TRP A 535 -4.23 -21.74 9.55
CA TRP A 535 -3.30 -22.85 9.35
C TRP A 535 -3.67 -24.06 10.22
N ILE A 536 -3.86 -23.87 11.53
CA ILE A 536 -4.22 -24.94 12.47
C ILE A 536 -5.52 -25.63 12.03
N ILE A 537 -6.58 -24.87 11.78
CA ILE A 537 -7.88 -25.45 11.39
C ILE A 537 -7.79 -26.18 10.05
N ARG A 538 -7.11 -25.62 9.04
CA ARG A 538 -6.95 -26.28 7.73
C ARG A 538 -6.09 -27.53 7.80
N SER A 539 -5.01 -27.54 8.58
CA SER A 539 -4.20 -28.74 8.79
C SER A 539 -4.98 -29.85 9.49
N LEU A 540 -5.75 -29.52 10.54
CA LEU A 540 -6.63 -30.48 11.24
C LEU A 540 -7.75 -31.05 10.36
N LEU A 541 -8.28 -30.26 9.41
CA LEU A 541 -9.26 -30.76 8.44
C LEU A 541 -8.61 -31.64 7.37
N SER A 542 -7.46 -31.23 6.81
CA SER A 542 -6.76 -32.01 5.78
C SER A 542 -6.26 -33.39 6.24
N GLY A 543 -6.12 -33.60 7.55
CA GLY A 543 -5.82 -34.90 8.14
C GLY A 543 -7.03 -35.81 8.36
N LYS A 544 -8.24 -35.37 8.00
CA LYS A 544 -9.47 -36.18 7.97
C LYS A 544 -9.90 -36.56 6.55
N ASP A 545 -9.65 -35.67 5.59
CA ASP A 545 -9.90 -35.90 4.16
C ASP A 545 -8.88 -36.88 3.52
N SER A 546 -8.07 -37.58 4.33
CA SER A 546 -6.91 -38.39 3.91
C SER A 546 -7.04 -39.89 4.21
N GLU A 547 -8.24 -40.40 4.52
CA GLU A 547 -8.53 -41.82 4.33
C GLU A 547 -8.86 -42.05 2.83
N PRO A 548 -8.06 -42.83 2.09
CA PRO A 548 -8.40 -43.17 0.72
C PRO A 548 -9.59 -44.14 0.75
N ILE A 549 -10.73 -43.71 0.22
CA ILE A 549 -11.84 -44.62 -0.10
C ILE A 549 -11.32 -45.61 -1.14
N ASP A 550 -11.09 -46.85 -0.72
CA ASP A 550 -10.58 -47.89 -1.61
C ASP A 550 -11.61 -48.17 -2.72
N PRO A 551 -11.29 -47.92 -4.01
CA PRO A 551 -12.22 -48.13 -5.12
C PRO A 551 -12.59 -49.61 -5.32
N LEU A 552 -11.94 -50.55 -4.63
CA LEU A 552 -12.26 -51.98 -4.66
C LEU A 552 -13.36 -52.39 -3.66
N LEU A 553 -13.81 -51.50 -2.77
CA LEU A 553 -14.86 -51.78 -1.78
C LEU A 553 -16.27 -51.29 -2.17
N ALA A 554 -16.49 -51.01 -3.45
CA ALA A 554 -17.83 -50.94 -4.03
C ALA A 554 -18.44 -52.35 -4.16
N ALA A 555 -18.88 -52.92 -3.03
CA ALA A 555 -19.54 -54.22 -2.99
C ALA A 555 -20.90 -54.20 -3.75
N PRO A 556 -21.30 -55.30 -4.42
CA PRO A 556 -22.45 -55.30 -5.32
C PRO A 556 -23.81 -55.53 -4.64
N ASN A 557 -24.86 -55.08 -5.34
CA ASN A 557 -26.31 -55.15 -5.07
C ASN A 557 -26.85 -54.11 -4.09
#